data_AF-A0A2N3AZV5-F1
#
_entry.id   AF-A0A2N3AZV5-F1
#
_cell.length_a   1.000
_cell.length_b   1.000
_cell.length_c   1.000
_cell.angle_alpha   90.00
_cell.angle_beta   90.00
_cell.angle_gamma   90.00
#
_symmetry.space_group_name_H-M   'P 1'
#
loop_
_entity.id
_entity.type
_entity.pdbx_description
1 polymer ?
#
loop_
_entity_poly.entity_id
_entity_poly.type
_entity_poly.pdbx_seq_one_letter_code
_entity_poly.pdbx_strand_id
1 'polypeptide(L)'
;MAMRRDRAVEFSQPVRHVLLMLGALVATAAVGWLLREPILGVVRSNPYLNGLIVGVFLIGVVACFAAVLRLTASVSWIESFAADRAGLEFSTPPRLMASLSALLRERGARTALTSTSTRSILDSVATRLDEARDVLRYIGNLLIFLGLLGTFWGLSTTVPAVVDTIRSLAPDADGGAAGVFDRLMSGLEDQLGGMGTAFSSSLLGLAGSLVIGLLELFVGHAQNRFFRELEEWLASITRISYGGEGGGDEAGLAATLVEQNAAQIEALTALAQGADGRRAAFDDRLAALTDSV
;
A
#
# COMPACT_ATOMS: atom_id res chain seq x y z
N MET A 1 37.42 -25.96 20.77
CA MET A 1 37.30 -24.64 20.14
C MET A 1 36.34 -24.78 18.95
N ALA A 2 35.03 -24.84 19.24
CA ALA A 2 34.00 -25.02 18.23
C ALA A 2 33.55 -23.64 17.76
N MET A 3 33.87 -23.32 16.51
CA MET A 3 33.38 -22.16 15.77
C MET A 3 31.84 -22.12 15.85
N ARG A 4 31.29 -21.22 16.67
CA ARG A 4 29.89 -20.80 16.52
C ARG A 4 29.80 -20.14 15.15
N ARG A 5 29.22 -20.84 14.16
CA ARG A 5 28.71 -20.19 12.95
C ARG A 5 27.70 -19.16 13.42
N ASP A 6 28.05 -17.88 13.31
CA ASP A 6 27.10 -16.78 13.38
C ASP A 6 25.88 -17.16 12.53
N ARG A 7 24.68 -17.09 13.12
CA ARG A 7 23.45 -17.28 12.34
C ARG A 7 23.45 -16.23 11.25
N ALA A 8 23.72 -16.63 10.01
CA ALA A 8 23.45 -15.80 8.85
C ALA A 8 21.99 -15.38 8.95
N VAL A 9 21.74 -14.08 8.84
CA VAL A 9 20.39 -13.54 8.85
C VAL A 9 19.75 -13.94 7.53
N GLU A 10 19.02 -15.05 7.52
CA GLU A 10 18.27 -15.50 6.36
C GLU A 10 16.91 -14.79 6.36
N PHE A 11 16.81 -13.72 5.59
CA PHE A 11 15.51 -13.17 5.25
C PHE A 11 14.85 -14.12 4.26
N SER A 12 13.56 -14.38 4.43
CA SER A 12 12.90 -15.27 3.51
C SER A 12 12.52 -14.50 2.24
N GLN A 13 13.04 -14.93 1.10
CA GLN A 13 12.64 -14.34 -0.15
C GLN A 13 11.13 -14.60 -0.39
N PRO A 14 10.36 -13.60 -0.87
CA PRO A 14 8.91 -13.71 -1.04
C PRO A 14 8.49 -14.59 -2.24
N VAL A 15 9.28 -15.60 -2.61
CA VAL A 15 9.09 -16.46 -3.79
C VAL A 15 7.75 -17.19 -3.77
N ARG A 16 7.32 -17.68 -2.59
CA ARG A 16 6.00 -18.31 -2.43
C ARG A 16 4.85 -17.35 -2.77
N HIS A 17 4.96 -16.09 -2.38
CA HIS A 17 3.92 -15.09 -2.65
C HIS A 17 3.90 -14.73 -4.14
N VAL A 18 5.06 -14.62 -4.79
CA VAL A 18 5.17 -14.45 -6.24
C VAL A 18 4.51 -15.61 -6.98
N LEU A 19 4.76 -16.86 -6.55
CA LEU A 19 4.16 -18.05 -7.14
C LEU A 19 2.63 -18.08 -6.96
N LEU A 20 2.12 -17.69 -5.79
CA LEU A 20 0.67 -17.59 -5.55
C LEU A 20 0.01 -16.50 -6.40
N MET A 21 0.64 -15.33 -6.53
CA MET A 21 0.17 -14.26 -7.42
C MET A 21 0.17 -14.68 -8.88
N LEU A 22 1.22 -15.36 -9.33
CA LEU A 22 1.31 -15.90 -10.69
C LEU A 22 0.26 -16.98 -10.93
N GLY A 23 0.03 -17.88 -9.97
CA GLY A 23 -1.03 -18.88 -10.02
C GLY A 23 -2.42 -18.26 -10.10
N ALA A 24 -2.69 -17.22 -9.29
CA ALA A 24 -3.94 -16.47 -9.35
C ALA A 24 -4.13 -15.80 -10.71
N LEU A 25 -3.09 -15.17 -11.26
CA LEU A 25 -3.14 -14.53 -12.57
C LEU A 25 -3.37 -15.54 -13.70
N VAL A 26 -2.72 -16.71 -13.64
CA VAL A 26 -2.93 -17.81 -14.60
C VAL A 26 -4.37 -18.32 -14.51
N ALA A 27 -4.92 -18.49 -13.31
CA ALA A 27 -6.31 -18.88 -13.12
C ALA A 27 -7.27 -17.83 -13.70
N THR A 28 -7.05 -16.54 -13.43
CA THR A 28 -7.84 -15.44 -14.02
C THR A 28 -7.72 -15.42 -15.54
N ALA A 29 -6.52 -15.61 -16.10
CA ALA A 29 -6.31 -15.65 -17.54
C ALA A 29 -7.00 -16.86 -18.18
N ALA A 30 -7.01 -18.02 -17.52
CA ALA A 30 -7.73 -19.21 -17.99
C ALA A 30 -9.25 -18.96 -18.03
N VAL A 31 -9.81 -18.33 -17.01
CA VAL A 31 -11.22 -17.90 -16.99
C VAL A 31 -11.49 -16.88 -18.10
N GLY A 32 -10.62 -15.88 -18.26
CA GLY A 32 -10.75 -14.88 -19.33
C GLY A 32 -10.66 -15.49 -20.74
N TRP A 33 -9.84 -16.51 -20.92
CA TRP A 33 -9.72 -17.22 -22.20
C TRP A 33 -10.96 -18.07 -22.51
N LEU A 34 -11.55 -18.71 -21.49
CA LEU A 34 -12.80 -19.46 -21.61
C LEU A 34 -13.98 -18.52 -21.93
N LEU A 35 -14.00 -17.33 -21.33
CA LEU A 35 -15.02 -16.30 -21.53
C LEU A 35 -14.64 -15.25 -22.59
N ARG A 36 -13.73 -15.58 -23.51
CA ARG A 36 -13.21 -14.59 -24.47
C ARG A 36 -14.29 -13.95 -25.36
N GLU A 37 -15.24 -14.75 -25.85
CA GLU A 37 -16.30 -14.28 -26.75
C GLU A 37 -17.21 -13.24 -26.06
N PRO A 38 -17.81 -13.54 -24.89
CA PRO A 38 -18.61 -12.54 -24.18
C PRO A 38 -17.78 -11.34 -23.75
N ILE A 39 -16.54 -11.52 -23.27
CA ILE A 39 -15.68 -10.39 -22.84
C ILE A 39 -15.39 -9.45 -24.02
N LEU A 40 -15.06 -9.99 -25.20
CA LEU A 40 -14.81 -9.18 -26.40
C LEU A 40 -16.07 -8.46 -26.88
N GLY A 41 -17.25 -9.09 -26.77
CA GLY A 41 -18.54 -8.44 -27.05
C GLY A 41 -18.78 -7.24 -26.15
N VAL A 42 -18.50 -7.38 -24.85
CA VAL A 42 -18.63 -6.30 -23.87
C VAL A 42 -17.64 -5.18 -24.16
N VAL A 43 -16.36 -5.50 -24.39
CA VAL A 43 -15.33 -4.49 -24.69
C VAL A 43 -15.66 -3.70 -25.97
N ARG A 44 -16.21 -4.36 -27.00
CA ARG A 44 -16.59 -3.68 -28.25
C ARG A 44 -17.84 -2.81 -28.13
N SER A 45 -18.75 -3.11 -27.21
CA SER A 45 -19.98 -2.34 -27.02
C SER A 45 -19.71 -0.91 -26.55
N ASN A 46 -18.78 -0.71 -25.62
CA ASN A 46 -18.32 0.61 -25.21
C ASN A 46 -16.78 0.62 -25.12
N PRO A 47 -16.08 0.85 -26.25
CA PRO A 47 -14.64 0.68 -26.33
C PRO A 47 -13.87 1.66 -25.44
N TYR A 48 -14.43 2.85 -25.18
CA TYR A 48 -13.78 3.86 -24.35
C TYR A 48 -13.81 3.48 -22.87
N LEU A 49 -15.00 3.22 -22.32
CA LEU A 49 -15.15 2.94 -20.89
C LEU A 49 -14.58 1.56 -20.55
N ASN A 50 -14.93 0.52 -21.32
CA ASN A 50 -14.43 -0.83 -21.06
C ASN A 50 -12.93 -0.94 -21.35
N GLY A 51 -12.42 -0.20 -22.34
CA GLY A 51 -10.98 -0.08 -22.58
C GLY A 51 -10.26 0.56 -21.39
N LEU A 52 -10.84 1.60 -20.77
CA LEU A 52 -10.31 2.22 -19.56
C LEU A 52 -10.33 1.24 -18.37
N ILE A 53 -11.40 0.46 -18.17
CA ILE A 53 -11.46 -0.58 -17.13
C ILE A 53 -10.30 -1.58 -17.30
N VAL A 54 -10.11 -2.09 -18.53
CA VAL A 54 -9.01 -3.03 -18.83
C VAL A 54 -7.65 -2.38 -18.62
N GLY A 55 -7.48 -1.11 -19.03
CA GLY A 55 -6.24 -0.37 -18.84
C GLY A 55 -5.88 -0.20 -17.36
N VAL A 56 -6.83 0.23 -16.53
CA VAL A 56 -6.63 0.38 -15.08
C VAL A 56 -6.39 -0.98 -14.42
N PHE A 57 -7.09 -2.02 -14.85
CA PHE A 57 -6.83 -3.40 -14.40
C PHE A 57 -5.37 -3.82 -14.65
N LEU A 58 -4.87 -3.63 -15.87
CA LEU A 58 -3.48 -3.97 -16.22
C LEU A 58 -2.47 -3.16 -15.40
N ILE A 59 -2.73 -1.86 -15.20
CA ILE A 59 -1.91 -1.01 -14.32
C ILE A 59 -1.89 -1.58 -12.89
N GLY A 60 -3.05 -2.01 -12.37
CA GLY A 60 -3.15 -2.64 -11.06
C GLY A 60 -2.32 -3.91 -10.95
N VAL A 61 -2.41 -4.81 -11.92
CA VAL A 61 -1.59 -6.04 -11.96
C VAL A 61 -0.10 -5.68 -11.94
N VAL A 62 0.34 -4.78 -12.82
CA VAL A 62 1.74 -4.34 -12.88
C VAL A 62 2.17 -3.71 -11.55
N ALA A 63 1.32 -2.89 -10.92
CA ALA A 63 1.60 -2.27 -9.63
C ALA A 63 1.78 -3.31 -8.52
N CYS A 64 0.96 -4.37 -8.49
CA CYS A 64 1.11 -5.46 -7.53
C CYS A 64 2.46 -6.18 -7.70
N PHE A 65 2.85 -6.51 -8.93
CA PHE A 65 4.16 -7.12 -9.20
C PHE A 65 5.32 -6.17 -8.86
N ALA A 66 5.21 -4.89 -9.21
CA ALA A 66 6.20 -3.88 -8.87
C ALA A 66 6.38 -3.75 -7.34
N ALA A 67 5.30 -3.87 -6.56
CA ALA A 67 5.35 -3.86 -5.10
C ALA A 67 6.18 -5.03 -4.54
N VAL A 68 5.97 -6.26 -5.06
CA VAL A 68 6.74 -7.43 -4.62
C VAL A 68 8.20 -7.38 -5.09
N LEU A 69 8.47 -6.86 -6.29
CA LEU A 69 9.85 -6.66 -6.77
C LEU A 69 10.61 -5.67 -5.90
N ARG A 70 9.97 -4.55 -5.50
CA ARG A 70 10.56 -3.58 -4.56
C ARG A 70 10.84 -4.22 -3.20
N LEU A 71 9.96 -5.09 -2.73
CA LEU A 71 10.16 -5.84 -1.48
C LEU A 71 11.36 -6.80 -1.60
N THR A 72 11.44 -7.55 -2.69
CA THR A 72 12.53 -8.50 -2.96
C THR A 72 13.87 -7.78 -3.04
N ALA A 73 13.92 -6.63 -3.72
CA ALA A 73 15.12 -5.79 -3.77
C ALA A 73 15.51 -5.23 -2.39
N SER A 74 14.52 -4.97 -1.52
CA SER A 74 14.77 -4.52 -0.14
C SER A 74 15.34 -5.65 0.72
N VAL A 75 14.81 -6.87 0.58
CA VAL A 75 15.35 -8.08 1.22
C VAL A 75 16.79 -8.33 0.80
N SER A 76 17.07 -8.39 -0.51
CA SER A 76 18.41 -8.66 -1.02
C SER A 76 19.42 -7.60 -0.59
N TRP A 77 18.99 -6.34 -0.46
CA TRP A 77 19.84 -5.25 0.01
C TRP A 77 20.19 -5.42 1.49
N ILE A 78 19.24 -5.81 2.35
CA ILE A 78 19.52 -6.07 3.78
C ILE A 78 20.40 -7.31 3.94
N GLU A 79 20.14 -8.39 3.22
CA GLU A 79 20.97 -9.60 3.25
C GLU A 79 22.41 -9.29 2.85
N SER A 80 22.61 -8.50 1.79
CA SER A 80 23.94 -8.05 1.35
C SER A 80 24.62 -7.21 2.43
N PHE A 81 23.88 -6.29 3.07
CA PHE A 81 24.40 -5.48 4.17
C PHE A 81 24.74 -6.30 5.42
N ALA A 82 23.98 -7.36 5.71
CA ALA A 82 24.20 -8.23 6.87
C ALA A 82 25.32 -9.26 6.65
N ALA A 83 25.48 -9.76 5.42
CA ALA A 83 26.50 -10.73 5.04
C ALA A 83 27.88 -10.07 4.91
N ASP A 84 27.95 -8.83 4.43
CA ASP A 84 29.20 -8.11 4.20
C ASP A 84 29.47 -7.15 5.38
N ARG A 85 30.13 -7.68 6.41
CA ARG A 85 30.61 -6.92 7.57
C ARG A 85 31.51 -5.77 7.08
N ALA A 86 30.95 -4.56 7.02
CA ALA A 86 31.65 -3.28 6.93
C ALA A 86 32.64 -3.16 5.75
N GLY A 87 32.10 -2.81 4.59
CA GLY A 87 32.84 -2.10 3.56
C GLY A 87 32.80 -2.80 2.23
N LEU A 88 31.87 -2.39 1.37
CA LEU A 88 32.06 -2.21 -0.07
C LEU A 88 30.84 -1.46 -0.64
N GLU A 89 31.06 -0.88 -1.81
CA GLU A 89 30.42 0.32 -2.32
C GLU A 89 28.93 0.19 -2.69
N PHE A 90 28.14 1.15 -2.21
CA PHE A 90 27.01 1.82 -2.88
C PHE A 90 26.20 1.03 -3.92
N SER A 91 25.51 -0.04 -3.52
CA SER A 91 24.25 -0.37 -4.20
C SER A 91 23.21 0.68 -3.79
N THR A 92 22.61 1.35 -4.78
CA THR A 92 21.60 2.40 -4.55
C THR A 92 20.49 1.83 -3.64
N PRO A 93 20.26 2.40 -2.44
CA PRO A 93 19.33 1.81 -1.49
C PRO A 93 17.91 1.87 -2.07
N PRO A 94 17.15 0.77 -2.01
CA PRO A 94 15.75 0.76 -2.38
C PRO A 94 14.99 1.86 -1.62
N ARG A 95 13.96 2.45 -2.23
CA ARG A 95 13.16 3.55 -1.61
C ARG A 95 12.65 3.20 -0.21
N LEU A 96 12.36 1.93 0.07
CA LEU A 96 11.94 1.46 1.40
C LEU A 96 13.06 1.56 2.44
N MET A 97 14.31 1.38 2.04
CA MET A 97 15.50 1.35 2.91
C MET A 97 16.25 2.68 2.96
N ALA A 98 15.74 3.74 2.32
CA ALA A 98 16.42 5.02 2.20
C ALA A 98 16.77 5.65 3.57
N SER A 99 15.84 5.62 4.54
CA SER A 99 16.07 6.13 5.90
C SER A 99 17.09 5.31 6.69
N LEU A 100 17.02 3.99 6.58
CA LEU A 100 17.98 3.08 7.21
C LEU A 100 19.39 3.24 6.61
N SER A 101 19.50 3.39 5.29
CA SER A 101 20.78 3.60 4.60
C SER A 101 21.47 4.91 4.99
N ALA A 102 20.71 5.98 5.26
CA ALA A 102 21.26 7.26 5.68
C ALA A 102 21.87 7.17 7.08
N LEU A 103 21.15 6.55 8.03
CA LEU A 103 21.59 6.38 9.41
C LEU A 103 22.80 5.43 9.54
N LEU A 104 22.81 4.33 8.77
CA LEU A 104 23.92 3.37 8.77
C LEU A 104 25.19 3.90 8.09
N ARG A 105 25.07 4.87 7.19
CA ARG A 105 26.19 5.50 6.47
C ARG A 105 26.86 6.61 7.28
N GLU A 106 26.11 7.31 8.12
CA GLU A 106 26.61 8.46 8.88
C GLU A 106 27.28 8.07 10.22
N ARG A 107 26.90 6.93 10.80
CA ARG A 107 27.42 6.44 12.08
C ARG A 107 27.91 5.01 11.91
N GLY A 108 29.24 4.83 11.88
CA GLY A 108 29.92 3.55 11.67
C GLY A 108 29.21 2.36 12.36
N ALA A 109 29.08 1.27 11.61
CA ALA A 109 28.08 0.20 11.68
C ALA A 109 27.92 -0.61 13.00
N ARG A 110 28.38 -0.14 14.16
CA ARG A 110 28.31 -0.90 15.42
C ARG A 110 27.98 -0.13 16.69
N THR A 111 28.10 1.20 16.74
CA THR A 111 28.26 1.87 18.04
C THR A 111 27.07 2.72 18.52
N ALA A 112 25.95 2.83 17.80
CA ALA A 112 24.87 3.75 18.23
C ALA A 112 23.45 3.43 17.72
N LEU A 113 23.05 2.15 17.66
CA LEU A 113 21.62 1.83 17.51
C LEU A 113 20.97 1.85 18.90
N THR A 114 20.56 3.03 19.36
CA THR A 114 19.68 3.17 20.53
C THR A 114 18.29 2.62 20.21
N SER A 115 17.56 2.09 21.21
CA SER A 115 16.22 1.49 20.98
C SER A 115 15.24 2.47 20.31
N THR A 116 15.40 3.77 20.57
CA THR A 116 14.63 4.87 19.97
C THR A 116 14.86 5.00 18.45
N SER A 117 16.09 4.83 17.97
CA SER A 117 16.42 4.96 16.55
C SER A 117 15.86 3.79 15.72
N THR A 118 15.92 2.58 16.28
CA THR A 118 15.33 1.37 15.68
C THR A 118 13.82 1.50 15.49
N ARG A 119 13.11 2.02 16.51
CA ARG A 119 11.66 2.23 16.43
C ARG A 119 11.27 3.24 15.36
N SER A 120 11.99 4.37 15.28
CA SER A 120 11.74 5.40 14.26
C SER A 120 11.94 4.87 12.83
N ILE A 121 12.93 4.01 12.62
CA ILE A 121 13.15 3.34 11.33
C ILE A 121 11.98 2.41 10.99
N LEU A 122 11.56 1.56 11.94
CA LEU A 122 10.44 0.64 11.75
C LEU A 122 9.15 1.41 11.41
N ASP A 123 8.85 2.50 12.13
CA ASP A 123 7.69 3.35 11.86
C ASP A 123 7.76 3.98 10.46
N SER A 124 8.95 4.41 10.01
CA SER A 124 9.16 4.94 8.66
C SER A 124 8.94 3.88 7.58
N VAL A 125 9.43 2.65 7.79
CA VAL A 125 9.23 1.54 6.86
C VAL A 125 7.77 1.11 6.82
N ALA A 126 7.11 1.00 7.97
CA ALA A 126 5.68 0.71 8.08
C ALA A 126 4.85 1.70 7.26
N THR A 127 5.09 3.00 7.46
CA THR A 127 4.39 4.07 6.74
C THR A 127 4.54 3.94 5.22
N ARG A 128 5.75 3.63 4.73
CA ARG A 128 6.00 3.45 3.28
C ARG A 128 5.37 2.18 2.71
N LEU A 129 5.29 1.12 3.51
CA LEU A 129 4.60 -0.12 3.12
C LEU A 129 3.09 0.10 3.01
N ASP A 130 2.51 0.84 3.96
CA ASP A 130 1.09 1.18 3.95
C ASP A 130 0.74 2.13 2.79
N GLU A 131 1.57 3.14 2.51
CA GLU A 131 1.38 4.02 1.34
C GLU A 131 1.36 3.21 0.03
N ALA A 132 2.23 2.20 -0.10
CA ALA A 132 2.25 1.33 -1.27
C ALA A 132 0.97 0.46 -1.37
N ARG A 133 0.38 0.04 -0.24
CA ARG A 133 -0.90 -0.68 -0.22
C ARG A 133 -2.08 0.22 -0.58
N ASP A 134 -2.07 1.45 -0.09
CA ASP A 134 -3.13 2.42 -0.37
C ASP A 134 -3.30 2.68 -1.86
N VAL A 135 -2.21 2.71 -2.62
CA VAL A 135 -2.25 2.81 -4.08
C VAL A 135 -2.97 1.62 -4.71
N LEU A 136 -2.70 0.39 -4.25
CA LEU A 136 -3.37 -0.81 -4.77
C LEU A 136 -4.86 -0.82 -4.42
N ARG A 137 -5.20 -0.46 -3.18
CA ARG A 137 -6.58 -0.32 -2.72
C ARG A 137 -7.35 0.74 -3.50
N TYR A 138 -6.70 1.86 -3.79
CA TYR A 138 -7.26 2.91 -4.63
C TYR A 138 -7.55 2.41 -6.05
N ILE A 139 -6.63 1.66 -6.67
CA ILE A 139 -6.85 1.06 -7.98
C ILE A 139 -8.05 0.09 -7.95
N GLY A 140 -8.13 -0.78 -6.93
CA GLY A 140 -9.28 -1.67 -6.75
C GLY A 140 -10.62 -0.91 -6.64
N ASN A 141 -10.68 0.12 -5.80
CA ASN A 141 -11.86 0.98 -5.64
C ASN A 141 -12.19 1.75 -6.92
N LEU A 142 -11.17 2.19 -7.67
CA LEU A 142 -11.34 2.85 -8.95
C LEU A 142 -11.98 1.91 -9.97
N LEU A 143 -11.61 0.63 -10.03
CA LEU A 143 -12.27 -0.35 -10.89
C LEU A 143 -13.76 -0.53 -10.54
N ILE A 144 -14.09 -0.58 -9.25
CA ILE A 144 -15.48 -0.64 -8.79
C ILE A 144 -16.24 0.59 -9.27
N PHE A 145 -15.69 1.78 -9.01
CA PHE A 145 -16.28 3.05 -9.44
C PHE A 145 -16.47 3.11 -10.96
N LEU A 146 -15.49 2.63 -11.73
CA LEU A 146 -15.55 2.62 -13.18
C LEU A 146 -16.59 1.63 -13.71
N GLY A 147 -16.78 0.49 -13.03
CA GLY A 147 -17.88 -0.43 -13.30
C GLY A 147 -19.25 0.19 -13.02
N LEU A 148 -19.39 0.92 -11.89
CA LEU A 148 -20.60 1.67 -11.58
C LEU A 148 -20.85 2.81 -12.59
N LEU A 149 -19.81 3.46 -13.10
CA LEU A 149 -19.93 4.45 -14.17
C LEU A 149 -20.52 3.84 -15.45
N GLY A 150 -20.22 2.57 -15.72
CA GLY A 150 -20.80 1.81 -16.83
C GLY A 150 -22.33 1.72 -16.74
N THR A 151 -22.89 1.53 -15.54
CA THR A 151 -24.35 1.50 -15.36
C THR A 151 -24.97 2.87 -15.61
N PHE A 152 -24.33 3.93 -15.12
CA PHE A 152 -24.77 5.31 -15.38
C PHE A 152 -24.76 5.63 -16.88
N TRP A 153 -23.73 5.19 -17.59
CA TRP A 153 -23.64 5.37 -19.04
C TRP A 153 -24.76 4.61 -19.77
N GLY A 154 -25.04 3.36 -19.42
CA GLY A 154 -26.17 2.64 -20.03
C GLY A 154 -27.52 3.27 -19.71
N LEU A 155 -27.73 3.79 -18.50
CA LEU A 155 -28.93 4.56 -18.17
C LEU A 155 -29.04 5.84 -19.03
N SER A 156 -27.94 6.54 -19.29
CA SER A 156 -27.96 7.72 -20.17
C SER A 156 -28.36 7.40 -21.62
N THR A 157 -28.17 6.15 -22.07
CA THR A 157 -28.59 5.71 -23.41
C THR A 157 -30.00 5.13 -23.43
N THR A 158 -30.41 4.41 -22.38
CA THR A 158 -31.71 3.74 -22.32
C THR A 158 -32.85 4.70 -21.97
N VAL A 159 -32.61 5.73 -21.15
CA VAL A 159 -33.65 6.71 -20.79
C VAL A 159 -34.17 7.48 -22.03
N PRO A 160 -33.33 8.03 -22.92
CA PRO A 160 -33.79 8.62 -24.17
C PRO A 160 -34.56 7.62 -25.06
N ALA A 161 -34.06 6.39 -25.20
CA ALA A 161 -34.72 5.35 -26.00
C ALA A 161 -36.14 5.05 -25.51
N VAL A 162 -36.35 5.02 -24.19
CA VAL A 162 -37.69 4.85 -23.59
C VAL A 162 -38.58 6.05 -23.93
N VAL A 163 -38.07 7.28 -23.82
CA VAL A 163 -38.83 8.50 -24.17
C VAL A 163 -39.24 8.48 -25.65
N ASP A 164 -38.33 8.08 -26.54
CA ASP A 164 -38.61 8.01 -27.97
C ASP A 164 -39.61 6.91 -28.30
N THR A 165 -39.53 5.76 -27.62
CA THR A 165 -40.52 4.69 -27.73
C THR A 165 -41.91 5.19 -27.34
N ILE A 166 -42.04 5.89 -26.20
CA ILE A 166 -43.31 6.49 -25.74
C ILE A 166 -43.86 7.51 -26.75
N ARG A 167 -43.00 8.34 -27.35
CA ARG A 167 -43.39 9.30 -28.39
C ARG A 167 -43.85 8.61 -29.67
N SER A 168 -43.20 7.52 -30.05
CA SER A 168 -43.48 6.75 -31.26
C SER A 168 -44.79 5.94 -31.20
N LEU A 169 -45.33 5.74 -29.99
CA LEU A 169 -46.61 5.11 -29.72
C LEU A 169 -47.80 6.09 -29.86
N ALA A 170 -47.55 7.40 -30.00
CA ALA A 170 -48.60 8.35 -30.31
C ALA A 170 -49.18 8.04 -31.71
N PRO A 171 -50.51 7.88 -31.86
CA PRO A 171 -51.10 7.49 -33.13
C PRO A 171 -50.94 8.60 -34.18
N ASP A 172 -50.20 8.31 -35.24
CA ASP A 172 -50.23 9.10 -36.48
C ASP A 172 -51.51 8.77 -37.25
N ALA A 173 -52.14 9.78 -37.87
CA ALA A 173 -53.44 9.68 -38.53
C ALA A 173 -53.52 8.61 -39.66
N ASP A 174 -52.37 8.17 -40.19
CA ASP A 174 -52.26 7.24 -41.32
C ASP A 174 -51.59 5.89 -40.97
N GLY A 175 -51.27 5.62 -39.69
CA GLY A 175 -50.51 4.44 -39.27
C GLY A 175 -51.36 3.27 -38.75
N GLY A 176 -51.34 2.11 -39.43
CA GLY A 176 -52.03 0.89 -38.96
C GLY A 176 -51.44 0.29 -37.67
N ALA A 177 -52.27 -0.41 -36.89
CA ALA A 177 -51.91 -1.02 -35.59
C ALA A 177 -50.66 -1.93 -35.61
N ALA A 178 -50.34 -2.54 -36.76
CA ALA A 178 -49.14 -3.35 -36.94
C ALA A 178 -47.82 -2.55 -36.81
N GLY A 179 -47.78 -1.30 -37.29
CA GLY A 179 -46.59 -0.45 -37.20
C GLY A 179 -46.36 0.15 -35.81
N VAL A 180 -47.40 0.19 -34.97
CA VAL A 180 -47.28 0.59 -33.56
C VAL A 180 -46.64 -0.54 -32.74
N PHE A 181 -47.00 -1.79 -33.03
CA PHE A 181 -46.43 -2.97 -32.37
C PHE A 181 -44.94 -3.15 -32.71
N ASP A 182 -44.56 -2.95 -33.98
CA ASP A 182 -43.16 -3.06 -34.42
C ASP A 182 -42.26 -2.00 -33.74
N ARG A 183 -42.76 -0.76 -33.60
CA ARG A 183 -42.08 0.32 -32.87
C ARG A 183 -41.93 0.02 -31.37
N LEU A 184 -42.96 -0.57 -30.75
CA LEU A 184 -42.87 -1.02 -29.35
C LEU A 184 -41.80 -2.12 -29.19
N MET A 185 -41.77 -3.09 -30.11
CA MET A 185 -40.80 -4.19 -30.07
C MET A 185 -39.37 -3.66 -30.21
N SER A 186 -39.11 -2.81 -31.20
CA SER A 186 -37.80 -2.18 -31.42
C SER A 186 -37.35 -1.35 -30.21
N GLY A 187 -38.27 -0.57 -29.61
CA GLY A 187 -37.96 0.24 -28.43
C GLY A 187 -37.58 -0.58 -27.19
N LEU A 188 -38.24 -1.73 -27.00
CA LEU A 188 -37.90 -2.68 -25.93
C LEU A 188 -36.56 -3.38 -26.19
N GLU A 189 -36.25 -3.72 -27.44
CA GLU A 189 -34.97 -4.32 -27.84
C GLU A 189 -33.79 -3.37 -27.57
N ASP A 190 -33.93 -2.10 -27.96
CA ASP A 190 -32.92 -1.06 -27.70
C ASP A 190 -32.71 -0.84 -26.19
N GLN A 191 -33.80 -0.84 -25.41
CA GLN A 191 -33.73 -0.69 -23.95
C GLN A 191 -33.02 -1.88 -23.30
N LEU A 192 -33.34 -3.11 -23.72
CA LEU A 192 -32.69 -4.32 -23.22
C LEU A 192 -31.21 -4.38 -23.62
N GLY A 193 -30.89 -3.95 -24.84
CA GLY A 193 -29.52 -3.82 -25.34
C GLY A 193 -28.71 -2.87 -24.46
N GLY A 194 -29.16 -1.62 -24.28
CA GLY A 194 -28.45 -0.62 -23.48
C GLY A 194 -28.31 -0.99 -21.99
N MET A 195 -29.26 -1.75 -21.44
CA MET A 195 -29.15 -2.30 -20.08
C MET A 195 -28.10 -3.41 -19.99
N GLY A 196 -28.06 -4.31 -20.97
CA GLY A 196 -27.08 -5.41 -21.03
C GLY A 196 -25.63 -4.90 -21.14
N THR A 197 -25.41 -3.83 -21.90
CA THR A 197 -24.09 -3.21 -22.04
C THR A 197 -23.64 -2.51 -20.75
N ALA A 198 -24.56 -1.83 -20.05
CA ALA A 198 -24.29 -1.22 -18.75
C ALA A 198 -23.92 -2.26 -17.69
N PHE A 199 -24.72 -3.32 -17.61
CA PHE A 199 -24.54 -4.37 -16.61
C PHE A 199 -23.24 -5.13 -16.81
N SER A 200 -22.91 -5.46 -18.06
CA SER A 200 -21.67 -6.17 -18.38
C SER A 200 -20.40 -5.35 -18.12
N SER A 201 -20.44 -4.04 -18.34
CA SER A 201 -19.36 -3.13 -17.94
C SER A 201 -19.15 -3.12 -16.41
N SER A 202 -20.24 -3.10 -15.64
CA SER A 202 -20.19 -3.20 -14.17
C SER A 202 -19.59 -4.51 -13.69
N LEU A 203 -20.00 -5.64 -14.29
CA LEU A 203 -19.42 -6.96 -13.99
C LEU A 203 -17.92 -7.01 -14.31
N LEU A 204 -17.48 -6.40 -15.42
CA LEU A 204 -16.06 -6.32 -15.77
C LEU A 204 -15.26 -5.55 -14.71
N GLY A 205 -15.75 -4.40 -14.28
CA GLY A 205 -15.13 -3.59 -13.22
C GLY A 205 -15.04 -4.33 -11.89
N LEU A 206 -16.14 -4.94 -11.44
CA LEU A 206 -16.20 -5.71 -10.20
C LEU A 206 -15.32 -6.97 -10.24
N ALA A 207 -15.32 -7.70 -11.34
CA ALA A 207 -14.45 -8.87 -11.52
C ALA A 207 -12.98 -8.47 -11.48
N GLY A 208 -12.62 -7.38 -12.16
CA GLY A 208 -11.27 -6.84 -12.12
C GLY A 208 -10.87 -6.39 -10.72
N SER A 209 -11.74 -5.69 -9.98
CA SER A 209 -11.43 -5.26 -8.60
C SER A 209 -11.23 -6.44 -7.66
N LEU A 210 -11.96 -7.54 -7.85
CA LEU A 210 -11.80 -8.76 -7.07
C LEU A 210 -10.43 -9.39 -7.29
N VAL A 211 -9.98 -9.45 -8.54
CA VAL A 211 -8.65 -9.98 -8.88
C VAL A 211 -7.56 -9.09 -8.31
N ILE A 212 -7.67 -7.77 -8.45
CA ILE A 212 -6.72 -6.82 -7.83
C ILE A 212 -6.70 -6.97 -6.31
N GLY A 213 -7.87 -7.08 -5.67
CA GLY A 213 -7.96 -7.29 -4.22
C GLY A 213 -7.29 -8.59 -3.77
N LEU A 214 -7.42 -9.68 -4.54
CA LEU A 214 -6.70 -10.92 -4.25
C LEU A 214 -5.17 -10.76 -4.37
N LEU A 215 -4.69 -10.06 -5.41
CA LEU A 215 -3.27 -9.77 -5.57
C LEU A 215 -2.75 -8.86 -4.45
N GLU A 216 -3.52 -7.84 -4.06
CA GLU A 216 -3.23 -6.95 -2.94
C GLU A 216 -3.06 -7.73 -1.64
N LEU A 217 -3.93 -8.72 -1.36
CA LEU A 217 -3.79 -9.58 -0.20
C LEU A 217 -2.43 -10.31 -0.20
N PHE A 218 -2.00 -10.86 -1.33
CA PHE A 218 -0.69 -11.53 -1.40
C PHE A 218 0.49 -10.56 -1.19
N VAL A 219 0.41 -9.35 -1.74
CA VAL A 219 1.37 -8.27 -1.46
C VAL A 219 1.38 -7.95 0.03
N GLY A 220 0.21 -7.83 0.65
CA GLY A 220 0.04 -7.56 2.07
C GLY A 220 0.71 -8.62 2.95
N HIS A 221 0.49 -9.91 2.66
CA HIS A 221 1.15 -11.01 3.36
C HIS A 221 2.68 -10.94 3.25
N ALA A 222 3.20 -10.67 2.05
CA ALA A 222 4.64 -10.54 1.82
C ALA A 222 5.25 -9.37 2.62
N GLN A 223 4.62 -8.19 2.57
CA GLN A 223 5.07 -7.01 3.31
C GLN A 223 5.00 -7.20 4.82
N ASN A 224 3.94 -7.82 5.36
CA ASN A 224 3.83 -8.11 6.79
C ASN A 224 4.91 -9.07 7.27
N ARG A 225 5.26 -10.06 6.43
CA ARG A 225 6.36 -10.98 6.73
C ARG A 225 7.69 -10.26 6.76
N PHE A 226 7.98 -9.47 5.72
CA PHE A 226 9.19 -8.66 5.65
C PHE A 226 9.33 -7.72 6.86
N PHE A 227 8.24 -7.04 7.25
CA PHE A 227 8.26 -6.13 8.40
C PHE A 227 8.64 -6.86 9.70
N ARG A 228 8.04 -8.03 9.96
CA ARG A 228 8.40 -8.85 11.13
C ARG A 228 9.84 -9.33 11.10
N GLU A 229 10.32 -9.78 9.94
CA GLU A 229 11.72 -10.23 9.78
C GLU A 229 12.70 -9.05 10.00
N LEU A 230 12.35 -7.83 9.54
CA LEU A 230 13.13 -6.62 9.77
C LEU A 230 13.16 -6.24 11.25
N GLU A 231 12.01 -6.31 11.93
CA GLU A 231 11.89 -6.06 13.37
C GLU A 231 12.74 -7.05 14.20
N GLU A 232 12.63 -8.35 13.92
CA GLU A 232 13.44 -9.39 14.56
C GLU A 232 14.94 -9.17 14.34
N TRP A 233 15.34 -8.80 13.11
CA TRP A 233 16.73 -8.51 12.79
C TRP A 233 17.27 -7.30 13.56
N LEU A 234 16.55 -6.18 13.57
CA LEU A 234 16.96 -4.98 14.31
C LEU A 234 17.00 -5.22 15.83
N ALA A 235 16.06 -6.01 16.37
CA ALA A 235 16.07 -6.42 17.76
C ALA A 235 17.32 -7.26 18.12
N SER A 236 17.79 -8.12 17.19
CA SER A 236 19.01 -8.91 17.38
C SER A 236 20.27 -8.04 17.47
N ILE A 237 20.39 -7.00 16.62
CA ILE A 237 21.52 -6.06 16.63
C ILE A 237 21.54 -5.25 17.92
N THR A 238 20.36 -4.76 18.34
CA THR A 238 20.21 -3.97 19.56
C THR A 238 20.63 -4.80 20.78
N ARG A 239 20.21 -6.09 20.86
CA ARG A 239 20.62 -7.00 21.94
C ARG A 239 22.13 -7.29 21.95
N ILE A 240 22.76 -7.42 20.78
CA ILE A 240 24.21 -7.61 20.67
C ILE A 240 24.97 -6.35 21.12
N SER A 241 24.45 -5.15 20.87
CA SER A 241 25.06 -3.91 21.36
C SER A 241 25.09 -3.82 22.89
N TYR A 242 24.07 -4.36 23.57
CA TYR A 242 24.05 -4.45 25.04
C TYR A 242 24.83 -5.67 25.59
N GLY A 243 25.11 -6.67 24.75
CA GLY A 243 25.73 -7.95 25.14
C GLY A 243 27.12 -8.22 24.54
N GLY A 244 27.80 -7.20 24.01
CA GLY A 244 29.12 -7.34 23.36
C GLY A 244 30.15 -8.02 24.28
N GLU A 245 30.85 -9.00 23.70
CA GLU A 245 31.79 -9.95 24.30
C GLU A 245 32.76 -9.30 25.33
N GLY A 246 32.46 -9.45 26.62
CA GLY A 246 33.41 -9.10 27.69
C GLY A 246 32.82 -8.89 29.09
N GLY A 247 31.53 -8.60 29.25
CA GLY A 247 30.94 -8.34 30.57
C GLY A 247 29.72 -9.20 30.84
N GLY A 248 29.74 -9.96 31.93
CA GLY A 248 28.57 -10.67 32.45
C GLY A 248 27.41 -9.73 32.81
N ASP A 249 26.30 -10.27 33.31
CA ASP A 249 25.04 -9.59 33.70
C ASP A 249 25.17 -8.14 34.23
N GLU A 250 26.29 -7.78 34.88
CA GLU A 250 26.62 -6.43 35.35
C GLU A 250 26.79 -5.37 34.24
N ALA A 251 27.31 -5.70 33.05
CA ALA A 251 27.52 -4.72 31.98
C ALA A 251 26.20 -4.34 31.27
N GLY A 252 25.30 -5.32 31.10
CA GLY A 252 23.94 -5.09 30.63
C GLY A 252 23.16 -4.21 31.60
N LEU A 253 23.24 -4.51 32.91
CA LEU A 253 22.67 -3.70 33.98
C LEU A 253 23.28 -2.29 34.04
N ALA A 254 24.59 -2.15 33.86
CA ALA A 254 25.24 -0.85 33.82
C ALA A 254 24.78 0.00 32.64
N ALA A 255 24.59 -0.61 31.46
CA ALA A 255 24.06 0.10 30.29
C ALA A 255 22.61 0.55 30.49
N THR A 256 21.73 -0.29 31.06
CA THR A 256 20.36 0.12 31.43
C THR A 256 20.36 1.21 32.49
N LEU A 257 21.24 1.14 33.48
CA LEU A 257 21.38 2.18 34.52
C LEU A 257 21.93 3.47 33.95
N VAL A 258 22.84 3.43 32.97
CA VAL A 258 23.36 4.63 32.29
C VAL A 258 22.27 5.27 31.43
N GLU A 259 21.48 4.47 30.70
CA GLU A 259 20.37 5.00 29.89
C GLU A 259 19.24 5.56 30.76
N GLN A 260 18.97 4.91 31.91
CA GLN A 260 18.03 5.42 32.92
C GLN A 260 18.54 6.72 33.57
N ASN A 261 19.85 6.83 33.84
CA ASN A 261 20.46 8.06 34.33
C ASN A 261 20.45 9.17 33.27
N ALA A 262 20.71 8.85 32.00
CA ALA A 262 20.67 9.82 30.91
C ALA A 262 19.26 10.40 30.76
N ALA A 263 18.23 9.56 30.79
CA ALA A 263 16.83 10.00 30.76
C ALA A 263 16.45 10.82 32.01
N GLN A 264 16.96 10.47 33.19
CA GLN A 264 16.76 11.28 34.41
C GLN A 264 17.48 12.63 34.35
N ILE A 265 18.69 12.70 33.81
CA ILE A 265 19.42 13.96 33.61
C ILE A 265 18.67 14.85 32.62
N GLU A 266 18.17 14.28 31.52
CA GLU A 266 17.39 15.02 30.53
C GLU A 266 16.09 15.60 31.15
N ALA A 267 15.39 14.81 31.97
CA ALA A 267 14.23 15.26 32.73
C ALA A 267 14.57 16.34 33.77
N LEU A 268 15.72 16.24 34.45
CA LEU A 268 16.20 17.26 35.38
C LEU A 268 16.59 18.55 34.66
N THR A 269 17.25 18.48 33.51
CA THR A 269 17.56 19.65 32.68
C THR A 269 16.30 20.32 32.14
N ALA A 270 15.30 19.54 31.73
CA ALA A 270 14.01 20.08 31.30
C ALA A 270 13.27 20.79 32.46
N LEU A 271 13.32 20.22 33.67
CA LEU A 271 12.76 20.85 34.87
C LEU A 271 13.52 22.12 35.29
N ALA A 272 14.85 22.13 35.17
CA ALA A 272 15.70 23.29 35.48
C ALA A 272 15.44 24.43 34.49
N GLN A 273 15.42 24.16 33.19
CA GLN A 273 15.05 25.14 32.15
C GLN A 273 13.63 25.68 32.38
N GLY A 274 12.68 24.82 32.76
CA GLY A 274 11.33 25.24 33.14
C GLY A 274 11.25 26.01 34.47
N ALA A 275 12.22 25.86 35.37
CA ALA A 275 12.30 26.61 36.63
C ALA A 275 12.88 28.02 36.41
N ASP A 276 13.90 28.15 35.56
CA ASP A 276 14.47 29.44 35.18
C ASP A 276 13.46 30.29 34.41
N GLY A 277 12.70 29.68 33.48
CA GLY A 277 11.60 30.35 32.80
C GLY A 277 10.49 30.82 33.74
N ARG A 278 10.17 30.06 34.80
CA ARG A 278 9.19 30.46 35.82
C ARG A 278 9.69 31.56 36.75
N ARG A 279 10.99 31.58 37.08
CA ARG A 279 11.61 32.66 37.84
C ARG A 279 11.63 33.96 37.06
N ALA A 280 12.07 33.93 35.80
CA ALA A 280 12.05 35.10 34.93
C ALA A 280 10.63 35.68 34.79
N ALA A 281 9.62 34.83 34.56
CA ALA A 281 8.22 35.27 34.47
C ALA A 281 7.65 35.79 35.80
N PHE A 282 8.21 35.37 36.95
CA PHE A 282 7.82 35.87 38.26
C PHE A 282 8.47 37.23 38.57
N ASP A 283 9.76 37.39 38.23
CA ASP A 283 10.48 38.65 38.33
C ASP A 283 9.86 39.73 37.43
N ASP A 284 9.46 39.39 36.20
CA ASP A 284 8.73 40.30 35.31
C ASP A 284 7.39 40.76 35.90
N ARG A 285 6.67 39.86 36.60
CA ARG A 285 5.41 40.20 37.29
C ARG A 285 5.64 41.07 38.52
N LEU A 286 6.73 40.84 39.26
CA LEU A 286 7.14 41.68 40.40
C LEU A 286 7.58 43.08 39.94
N ALA A 287 8.32 43.17 38.84
CA ALA A 287 8.69 44.43 38.22
C ALA A 287 7.45 45.21 37.76
N ALA A 288 6.50 44.54 37.09
CA ALA A 288 5.23 45.14 36.68
C ALA A 288 4.36 45.62 37.85
N LEU A 289 4.38 44.92 38.99
CA LEU A 289 3.70 45.36 40.21
C LEU A 289 4.40 46.57 40.84
N THR A 290 5.73 46.62 40.80
CA THR A 290 6.53 47.72 41.35
C THR A 290 6.37 48.99 40.52
N ASP A 291 6.22 48.88 39.19
CA ASP A 291 5.92 50.02 38.30
C ASP A 291 4.47 50.53 38.41
N SER A 292 3.58 49.79 39.09
CA SER A 292 2.15 50.14 39.24
C SER A 292 1.81 50.88 40.54
N VAL A 293 2.81 51.20 41.37
CA VAL A 293 2.70 51.96 42.64
C VAL A 293 3.41 53.29 42.50
#